data_AF-A0A520XZM1-F1
#
_entry.id   AF-A0A520XZM1-F1
#
_cell.length_a   1.000
_cell.length_b   1.000
_cell.length_c   1.000
_cell.angle_alpha   90.00
_cell.angle_beta   90.00
_cell.angle_gamma   90.00
#
_symmetry.space_group_name_H-M   'P 1'
#
loop_
_entity.id
_entity.type
_entity.pdbx_description
1 polymer ?
#
loop_
_entity_poly.entity_id
_entity_poly.type
_entity_poly.pdbx_seq_one_letter_code
_entity_poly.pdbx_strand_id
1 'polypeptide(L)'
;MTLQTQLVLRAMLDSPTEQFYGFELTKETGLKAGTLYPMLARLEDAEWIEGFWEQIDPAEVRRPARRYYRLTGLGENEARAALAEAVQRLMGPETATEL
;
A
#
# COMPACT_ATOMS: atom_id res chain seq x y z
N MET A 1 -3.12 -13.23 -0.15
CA MET A 1 -2.71 -11.89 -0.63
C MET A 1 -2.22 -11.97 -2.07
N THR A 2 -2.65 -11.08 -2.97
CA THR A 2 -2.24 -11.09 -4.40
C THR A 2 -0.88 -10.42 -4.61
N LEU A 3 -0.24 -10.62 -5.77
CA LEU A 3 1.02 -9.94 -6.10
C LEU A 3 0.85 -8.41 -6.16
N GLN A 4 -0.29 -7.92 -6.66
CA GLN A 4 -0.58 -6.49 -6.74
C GLN A 4 -0.66 -5.86 -5.35
N THR A 5 -1.28 -6.56 -4.39
CA THR A 5 -1.30 -6.11 -2.99
C THR A 5 0.10 -6.09 -2.40
N GLN A 6 0.93 -7.11 -2.67
CA GLN A 6 2.32 -7.11 -2.20
C GLN A 6 3.12 -5.93 -2.75
N LEU A 7 2.95 -5.56 -4.02
CA LEU A 7 3.64 -4.41 -4.62
C LEU A 7 3.27 -3.09 -3.93
N VAL A 8 1.99 -2.85 -3.68
CA VAL A 8 1.55 -1.63 -2.99
C VAL A 8 2.03 -1.60 -1.55
N LEU A 9 1.92 -2.71 -0.82
CA LEU A 9 2.37 -2.75 0.57
C LEU A 9 3.88 -2.55 0.70
N ARG A 10 4.68 -3.10 -0.24
CA ARG A 10 6.13 -2.84 -0.29
C ARG A 10 6.44 -1.36 -0.53
N ALA A 11 5.83 -0.75 -1.54
CA ALA A 11 6.00 0.68 -1.83
C ALA A 11 5.68 1.55 -0.59
N MET A 12 4.59 1.23 0.11
CA MET A 12 4.23 1.98 1.32
C MET A 12 5.15 1.70 2.51
N LEU A 13 5.69 0.48 2.65
CA LEU A 13 6.59 0.11 3.74
C LEU A 13 8.03 0.57 3.56
N ASP A 14 8.43 0.94 2.35
CA ASP A 14 9.74 1.57 2.10
C ASP A 14 9.81 2.96 2.77
N SER A 15 8.66 3.64 2.89
CA SER A 15 8.49 4.92 3.60
C SER A 15 7.23 4.93 4.49
N PRO A 16 7.18 4.19 5.62
CA PRO A 16 5.94 3.87 6.34
C PRO A 16 5.27 5.09 7.00
N THR A 17 6.02 6.16 7.25
CA THR A 17 5.51 7.41 7.83
C THR A 17 5.06 8.43 6.78
N GLU A 18 5.28 8.16 5.49
CA GLU A 18 4.93 9.09 4.41
C GLU A 18 3.45 9.00 4.01
N GLN A 19 3.02 10.05 3.30
CA GLN A 19 1.70 10.16 2.72
C GLN A 19 1.82 9.94 1.21
N PHE A 20 1.04 9.01 0.69
CA PHE A 20 1.12 8.57 -0.69
C PHE A 20 -0.05 9.13 -1.50
N TYR A 21 0.25 9.89 -2.55
CA TYR A 21 -0.78 10.23 -3.53
C TYR A 21 -1.09 8.99 -4.37
N GLY A 22 -2.36 8.60 -4.50
CA GLY A 22 -2.76 7.42 -5.27
C GLY A 22 -2.20 7.39 -6.70
N PHE A 23 -2.03 8.54 -7.35
CA PHE A 23 -1.39 8.60 -8.66
C PHE A 23 0.11 8.29 -8.62
N GLU A 24 0.83 8.72 -7.59
CA GLU A 24 2.26 8.38 -7.41
C GLU A 24 2.43 6.88 -7.18
N LEU A 25 1.55 6.27 -6.39
CA LEU A 25 1.51 4.81 -6.23
C LEU A 25 1.28 4.08 -7.57
N THR A 26 0.47 4.60 -8.49
CA THR A 26 0.36 3.99 -9.83
C THR A 26 1.67 4.00 -10.60
N LYS A 27 2.47 5.07 -10.46
CA LYS A 27 3.77 5.20 -11.14
C LYS A 27 4.81 4.28 -10.53
N GLU A 28 4.87 4.25 -9.20
CA GLU A 28 5.85 3.46 -8.45
C GLU A 28 5.61 1.96 -8.59
N THR A 29 4.36 1.52 -8.51
CA THR A 29 4.02 0.10 -8.59
C THR A 29 3.80 -0.41 -10.02
N GLY A 30 3.71 0.49 -11.00
CA GLY A 30 3.34 0.16 -12.38
C GLY A 30 1.90 -0.32 -12.56
N LEU A 31 1.07 -0.25 -11.51
CA LEU A 31 -0.32 -0.69 -11.55
C LEU A 31 -1.22 0.34 -12.21
N LYS A 32 -2.15 -0.13 -13.04
CA LYS A 32 -3.19 0.73 -13.62
C LYS A 32 -4.14 1.24 -12.53
N ALA A 33 -4.66 2.45 -12.71
CA ALA A 33 -5.62 3.06 -11.79
C ALA A 33 -6.84 2.16 -11.50
N GLY A 34 -7.38 1.47 -12.51
CA GLY A 34 -8.50 0.54 -12.35
C GLY A 34 -8.20 -0.69 -11.49
N THR A 35 -6.93 -0.97 -11.19
CA THR A 35 -6.49 -2.00 -10.25
C THR A 35 -6.11 -1.40 -8.90
N LEU A 36 -5.39 -0.27 -8.90
CA LEU A 36 -4.89 0.37 -7.70
C LEU A 36 -6.03 0.84 -6.79
N TYR A 37 -6.98 1.64 -7.29
CA TYR A 37 -7.99 2.27 -6.44
C TYR A 37 -8.95 1.26 -5.77
N PRO A 38 -9.45 0.22 -6.46
CA PRO A 38 -10.22 -0.83 -5.78
C PRO A 38 -9.41 -1.60 -4.73
N MET A 39 -8.09 -1.67 -4.88
CA MET A 39 -7.22 -2.31 -3.89
C MET A 39 -6.97 -1.39 -2.69
N LEU A 40 -6.75 -0.10 -2.90
CA LEU A 40 -6.67 0.88 -1.81
C LEU A 40 -7.97 0.89 -1.00
N ALA A 41 -9.13 0.82 -1.66
CA ALA A 41 -10.41 0.71 -0.97
C ALA A 41 -10.47 -0.53 -0.05
N ARG A 42 -10.02 -1.71 -0.52
CA ARG A 42 -9.96 -2.92 0.31
C ARG A 42 -8.99 -2.82 1.49
N LEU A 43 -7.89 -2.08 1.32
CA LEU A 43 -6.95 -1.84 2.41
C LEU A 43 -7.49 -0.83 3.42
N GLU A 44 -8.27 0.16 2.97
CA GLU A 44 -9.02 1.08 3.85
C GLU A 44 -10.10 0.31 4.62
N ASP A 45 -10.87 -0.56 3.95
CA ASP A 45 -11.90 -1.41 4.59
C ASP A 45 -11.31 -2.35 5.64
N ALA A 46 -10.04 -2.75 5.47
CA ALA A 46 -9.29 -3.57 6.42
C ALA A 46 -8.58 -2.74 7.51
N GLU A 47 -8.72 -1.40 7.48
CA GLU A 47 -8.04 -0.45 8.38
C GLU A 47 -6.51 -0.49 8.29
N TRP A 48 -5.95 -1.04 7.21
CA TRP A 48 -4.49 -1.08 7.01
C TRP A 48 -3.95 0.25 6.52
N ILE A 49 -4.76 0.99 5.78
CA ILE A 49 -4.44 2.35 5.37
C ILE A 49 -5.60 3.26 5.73
N GLU A 50 -5.32 4.55 5.84
CA GLU A 50 -6.35 5.59 5.92
C GLU A 50 -6.17 6.56 4.75
N GLY A 51 -7.28 6.90 4.10
CA GLY A 51 -7.33 7.92 3.06
C GLY A 51 -7.85 9.25 3.61
N PHE A 52 -7.17 10.34 3.27
CA PHE A 52 -7.57 11.69 3.66
C PHE A 52 -7.40 12.67 2.50
N TRP A 53 -8.26 13.68 2.48
CA TRP A 53 -8.16 14.75 1.52
C TRP A 53 -7.18 15.80 2.00
N GLU A 54 -6.38 16.30 1.07
CA GLU A 54 -5.51 17.44 1.28
C GLU A 54 -6.30 18.68 1.72
N GLN A 55 -5.80 19.37 2.74
CA GLN A 55 -6.45 20.56 3.30
C GLN A 55 -5.96 21.82 2.59
N ILE A 56 -6.48 22.06 1.39
CA ILE A 56 -6.20 23.24 0.57
C ILE A 56 -7.49 23.80 -0.04
N ASP A 57 -7.48 25.07 -0.44
CA ASP A 57 -8.54 25.64 -1.29
C ASP A 57 -8.25 25.34 -2.78
N PRO A 58 -9.08 24.53 -3.47
CA PRO A 58 -8.92 24.23 -4.89
C PRO A 58 -8.91 25.47 -5.79
N ALA A 59 -9.60 26.55 -5.41
CA ALA A 59 -9.67 27.78 -6.19
C ALA A 59 -8.33 28.53 -6.18
N GLU A 60 -7.64 28.55 -5.03
CA GLU A 60 -6.33 29.19 -4.89
C GLU A 60 -5.25 28.42 -5.65
N VAL A 61 -5.22 27.09 -5.52
CA VAL A 61 -4.19 26.25 -6.15
C VAL A 61 -4.51 25.85 -7.60
N ARG A 62 -5.71 26.19 -8.10
CA ARG A 62 -6.21 25.86 -9.45
C ARG A 62 -6.13 24.38 -9.82
N ARG A 63 -6.39 23.49 -8.86
CA ARG A 63 -6.55 22.05 -9.07
C ARG A 63 -7.44 21.44 -7.99
N PRO A 64 -8.07 20.28 -8.23
CA PRO A 64 -8.74 19.53 -7.17
C PRO A 64 -7.78 19.18 -6.04
N ALA A 65 -8.29 19.09 -4.82
CA ALA A 65 -7.57 18.54 -3.68
C ALA A 65 -7.12 17.10 -3.98
N ARG A 66 -5.93 16.72 -3.52
CA ARG A 66 -5.46 15.33 -3.65
C ARG A 66 -6.07 14.48 -2.55
N ARG A 67 -6.35 13.22 -2.87
CA ARG A 67 -6.57 12.19 -1.85
C ARG A 67 -5.24 11.48 -1.61
N TYR A 68 -4.75 11.58 -0.38
CA TYR A 68 -3.55 10.90 0.10
C TYR A 68 -3.94 9.68 0.92
N TYR A 69 -3.00 8.75 1.04
CA TYR A 69 -3.11 7.52 1.81
C TYR A 69 -1.89 7.36 2.69
N ARG A 70 -2.04 6.80 3.90
CA ARG A 70 -0.91 6.42 4.75
C ARG A 70 -1.17 5.09 5.43
N LEU A 71 -0.12 4.37 5.80
CA LEU A 71 -0.25 3.18 6.65
C LEU A 71 -0.76 3.61 8.02
N THR A 72 -1.68 2.83 8.57
CA THR A 72 -2.03 2.90 9.99
C THR A 72 -0.99 2.10 10.78
N GLY A 73 -0.94 2.26 12.11
CA GLY A 73 -0.08 1.44 12.95
C GLY A 73 -0.45 -0.06 12.89
N LEU A 74 -1.74 -0.37 12.73
CA LEU A 74 -2.20 -1.75 12.47
C LEU A 74 -1.69 -2.23 11.12
N GLY A 75 -1.92 -1.44 10.07
CA GLY A 75 -1.55 -1.81 8.71
C GLY A 75 -0.06 -1.99 8.50
N GLU A 76 0.79 -1.20 9.16
CA GLU A 76 2.24 -1.41 9.09
C GLU A 76 2.61 -2.81 9.62
N ASN A 77 2.07 -3.20 10.79
CA ASN A 77 2.34 -4.51 11.40
C ASN A 77 1.80 -5.65 10.52
N GLU A 78 0.54 -5.56 10.11
CA GLU A 78 -0.13 -6.58 9.30
C GLU A 78 0.50 -6.71 7.91
N ALA A 79 0.89 -5.61 7.28
CA ALA A 79 1.55 -5.63 5.98
C ALA A 79 2.92 -6.32 6.05
N ARG A 80 3.72 -6.05 7.09
CA ARG A 80 5.01 -6.72 7.32
C ARG A 80 4.81 -8.23 7.52
N ALA A 81 3.84 -8.62 8.35
CA ALA A 81 3.52 -10.03 8.60
C ALA A 81 3.06 -10.75 7.32
N ALA A 82 2.12 -10.16 6.59
CA ALA A 82 1.58 -10.74 5.36
C ALA A 82 2.66 -10.90 4.28
N LEU A 83 3.57 -9.93 4.13
CA LEU A 83 4.69 -10.03 3.19
C LEU A 83 5.68 -11.12 3.58
N ALA A 84 5.99 -11.26 4.87
CA ALA A 84 6.85 -12.35 5.35
C ALA A 84 6.22 -13.72 5.07
N GLU A 85 4.93 -13.88 5.34
CA GLU A 85 4.18 -15.11 5.04
C GLU A 85 4.15 -15.43 3.53
N ALA A 86 4.02 -14.40 2.69
CA ALA A 86 4.07 -14.57 1.24
C ALA A 86 5.45 -15.08 0.78
N VAL A 87 6.54 -14.54 1.33
CA VAL A 87 7.91 -15.00 1.02
C VAL A 87 8.12 -16.44 1.49
N GLN A 88 7.70 -16.80 2.70
CA GLN A 88 7.81 -18.17 3.22
C GLN A 88 7.10 -19.17 2.32
N ARG A 89 5.90 -18.83 1.84
CA ARG A 89 5.14 -19.67 0.90
C ARG A 89 5.85 -19.87 -0.44
N LEU A 90 6.59 -18.86 -0.91
CA LEU A 90 7.42 -18.94 -2.12
C LEU A 90 8.67 -19.81 -1.91
N MET A 91 9.28 -19.76 -0.72
CA MET A 91 10.52 -20.47 -0.41
C MET A 91 10.31 -21.95 -0.01
N GLY A 92 9.09 -22.32 0.38
CA GLY A 92 8.72 -23.69 0.79
C GLY A 92 9.38 -24.16 2.10
N PRO A 93 8.88 -25.24 2.72
CA PRO A 93 9.48 -25.82 3.93
C PRO A 93 10.81 -26.57 3.67
N GLU A 94 11.27 -26.71 2.43
CA GLU A 94 12.39 -27.58 2.05
C GLU A 94 13.79 -26.97 2.26
N THR A 95 13.92 -25.71 2.65
CA THR A 95 15.23 -25.09 2.93
C THR A 95 15.75 -25.29 4.35
N ALA A 96 14.99 -25.96 5.23
CA ALA A 96 15.35 -26.14 6.64
C ALA A 96 15.80 -27.55 7.04
N THR A 97 15.92 -28.49 6.09
CA THR A 97 16.40 -29.86 6.38
C THR A 97 17.66 -30.16 5.59
N GLU A 98 18.79 -29.60 6.02
CA GLU A 98 20.11 -30.19 5.86
C GLU A 98 21.12 -29.32 6.63
N LEU A 99 21.32 -29.63 7.92
CA LEU A 99 22.59 -29.58 8.66
C LEU A 99 22.46 -30.39 9.96
#